data_AF-A0A645IEG8-F1
#
_entry.id   AF-A0A645IEG8-F1
#
_cell.length_a   1.000
_cell.length_b   1.000
_cell.length_c   1.000
_cell.angle_alpha   90.00
_cell.angle_beta   90.00
_cell.angle_gamma   90.00
#
_symmetry.space_group_name_H-M   'P 1'
#
loop_
_entity.id
_entity.type
_entity.pdbx_description
1 polymer ?
#
loop_
_entity_poly.entity_id
_entity_poly.type
_entity_poly.pdbx_seq_one_letter_code
_entity_poly.pdbx_strand_id
1 'polypeptide(L)'
;MSQGRKINKVSVPSLVGLTEDEARRSLNEVGLVASTALVPGDKAYGTVLTQNIGPEQQVDEGTIINLEISDGSSAPVQKEITVTFPKSPASFTLTVKKSGEVAYEATHSADEKSVRIVLSGRGTEIVEIYINGVLKESGFVDFT
;
A
#
# COMPACT_ATOMS: atom_id res chain seq x y z
N MET A 1 37.53 -19.54 30.67
CA MET A 1 36.57 -18.51 31.11
C MET A 1 36.12 -17.75 29.88
N SER A 2 34.83 -17.78 29.55
CA SER A 2 34.31 -17.01 28.41
C SER A 2 34.31 -15.54 28.83
N GLN A 3 35.20 -14.73 28.27
CA GLN A 3 35.14 -13.28 28.43
C GLN A 3 33.88 -12.81 27.68
N GLY A 4 32.75 -12.81 28.38
CA GLY A 4 31.52 -12.21 27.86
C GLY A 4 31.84 -10.78 27.48
N ARG A 5 31.75 -10.47 26.18
CA ARG A 5 31.92 -9.11 25.67
C ARG A 5 31.07 -8.20 26.55
N LYS A 6 31.66 -7.15 27.13
CA LYS A 6 30.91 -6.15 27.87
C LYS A 6 30.04 -5.43 26.85
N ILE A 7 28.80 -5.88 26.72
CA ILE A 7 27.88 -5.33 25.73
C ILE A 7 27.31 -4.06 26.34
N ASN A 8 27.67 -2.91 25.77
CA ASN A 8 27.04 -1.65 26.14
C ASN A 8 25.62 -1.69 25.59
N LYS A 9 24.64 -1.56 26.50
CA LYS A 9 23.24 -1.45 26.12
C LYS A 9 22.87 0.02 25.98
N VAL A 10 22.15 0.33 24.92
CA VAL A 10 21.64 1.66 24.60
C VAL A 10 20.13 1.60 24.45
N SER A 11 19.46 2.72 24.74
CA SER A 11 18.01 2.82 24.65
C SER A 11 17.59 3.17 23.24
N VAL A 12 16.61 2.45 22.69
CA VAL A 12 16.07 2.76 21.36
C VAL A 12 15.18 4.01 21.43
N PRO A 13 15.44 5.05 20.62
CA PRO A 13 14.59 6.24 20.57
C PRO A 13 13.23 5.96 19.92
N SER A 14 12.29 6.89 20.11
CA SER A 14 11.01 6.90 19.38
C SER A 14 11.21 7.53 18.01
N LEU A 15 11.00 6.74 16.95
CA LEU A 15 11.29 7.13 15.57
C LEU A 15 10.04 7.27 14.72
N VAL A 16 8.93 6.64 15.14
CA VAL A 16 7.66 6.69 14.42
C VAL A 16 7.17 8.13 14.30
N GLY A 17 6.88 8.56 13.07
CA GLY A 17 6.45 9.92 12.75
C GLY A 17 7.57 10.91 12.44
N LEU A 18 8.84 10.55 12.67
CA LEU A 18 9.98 11.34 12.21
C LEU A 18 10.24 11.13 10.71
N THR A 19 11.03 12.02 10.12
CA THR A 19 11.60 11.81 8.78
C THR A 19 12.72 10.77 8.82
N GLU A 20 13.02 10.13 7.68
CA GLU A 20 14.16 9.20 7.54
C GLU A 20 15.47 9.78 8.09
N ASP A 21 15.75 11.04 7.77
CA ASP A 21 16.96 11.75 8.18
C ASP A 21 17.01 11.98 9.70
N GLU A 22 15.91 12.42 10.29
CA GLU A 22 15.80 12.61 11.75
C GLU A 22 15.95 11.27 12.47
N ALA A 23 15.27 10.22 11.98
CA ALA A 23 15.34 8.91 12.58
C ALA A 23 16.75 8.31 12.54
N ARG A 24 17.45 8.47 11.41
CA ARG A 24 18.86 8.10 11.27
C ARG A 24 19.76 8.85 12.23
N ARG A 25 19.54 10.15 12.42
CA ARG A 25 20.33 10.96 13.37
C ARG A 25 20.12 10.49 14.80
N SER A 26 18.88 10.31 15.23
CA SER A 26 18.56 9.83 16.59
C SER A 26 19.15 8.46 16.89
N LEU A 27 19.16 7.55 15.90
CA LEU A 27 19.80 6.24 16.04
C LEU A 27 21.33 6.34 16.13
N ASN A 28 21.96 7.14 15.28
CA ASN A 28 23.40 7.34 15.30
C ASN A 28 23.90 7.98 16.61
N GLU A 29 23.13 8.89 17.21
CA GLU A 29 23.44 9.53 18.49
C GLU A 29 23.56 8.53 19.65
N VAL A 30 22.81 7.44 19.59
CA VAL A 30 22.87 6.35 20.59
C VAL A 30 23.70 5.15 20.14
N GLY A 31 24.44 5.26 19.04
CA GLY A 31 25.28 4.18 18.52
C GLY A 31 24.51 3.01 17.89
N LEU A 32 23.29 3.26 17.42
CA LEU A 32 22.46 2.28 16.70
C LEU A 32 22.50 2.51 15.19
N VAL A 33 22.20 1.46 14.43
CA VAL A 33 22.23 1.48 12.97
C VAL A 33 20.80 1.47 12.42
N ALA A 34 20.49 2.39 11.52
CA ALA A 34 19.20 2.41 10.83
C ALA A 34 19.24 1.55 9.57
N SER A 35 18.24 0.68 9.40
CA SER A 35 17.94 -0.02 8.17
C SER A 35 16.55 0.41 7.71
N THR A 36 16.41 0.91 6.49
CA THR A 36 15.17 1.54 6.03
C THR A 36 14.60 0.80 4.83
N ALA A 37 13.27 0.62 4.82
CA ALA A 37 12.53 0.04 3.72
C ALA A 37 11.35 0.94 3.37
N LEU A 38 11.21 1.32 2.08
CA LEU A 38 10.06 2.05 1.60
C LEU A 38 8.86 1.10 1.47
N VAL A 39 7.73 1.47 2.06
CA VAL A 39 6.49 0.71 2.02
C VAL A 39 5.30 1.65 1.74
N PRO A 40 4.20 1.13 1.17
CA PRO A 40 2.96 1.88 1.02
C PRO A 40 2.49 2.46 2.36
N GLY A 41 2.30 3.77 2.41
CA GLY A 41 1.90 4.49 3.61
C GLY A 41 0.99 5.67 3.32
N ASP A 42 0.09 5.92 4.24
CA ASP A 42 -0.83 7.05 4.29
C ASP A 42 -0.14 8.37 4.73
N LYS A 43 1.08 8.29 5.25
CA LYS A 43 1.90 9.45 5.62
C LYS A 43 2.69 10.00 4.44
N ALA A 44 3.16 11.24 4.56
CA ALA A 44 4.05 11.85 3.57
C ALA A 44 5.29 10.99 3.28
N TYR A 45 5.76 11.04 2.03
CA TYR A 45 6.99 10.37 1.61
C TYR A 45 8.15 10.66 2.57
N GLY A 46 8.89 9.63 2.97
CA GLY A 46 10.05 9.75 3.85
C GLY A 46 9.69 9.76 5.34
N THR A 47 8.42 9.59 5.72
CA THR A 47 8.00 9.49 7.12
C THR A 47 8.11 8.06 7.65
N VAL A 48 8.72 7.87 8.82
CA VAL A 48 8.76 6.56 9.49
C VAL A 48 7.35 6.16 9.95
N LEU A 49 6.87 5.02 9.44
CA LEU A 49 5.59 4.40 9.79
C LEU A 49 5.75 3.48 11.01
N THR A 50 6.77 2.63 10.99
CA THR A 50 7.01 1.63 12.03
C THR A 50 8.50 1.48 12.32
N GLN A 51 8.81 0.97 13.51
CA GLN A 51 10.14 0.52 13.91
C GLN A 51 10.01 -0.90 14.47
N ASN A 52 10.92 -1.81 14.10
CA ASN A 52 10.85 -3.21 14.53
C ASN A 52 11.08 -3.40 16.04
N ILE A 53 11.92 -2.56 16.65
CA ILE A 53 12.18 -2.54 18.09
C ILE A 53 11.55 -1.27 18.64
N GLY A 54 10.64 -1.43 19.61
CA GLY A 54 9.90 -0.31 20.19
C GLY A 54 10.80 0.69 20.93
N PRO A 55 10.29 1.91 21.16
CA PRO A 55 11.01 2.92 21.94
C PRO A 55 11.29 2.43 23.37
N GLU A 56 12.34 2.98 23.97
CA GLU A 56 12.80 2.72 25.35
C GLU A 56 13.33 1.30 25.62
N GLN A 57 13.34 0.43 24.61
CA GLN A 57 13.95 -0.89 24.74
C GLN A 57 15.47 -0.80 24.80
N GLN A 58 16.08 -1.63 25.65
CA GLN A 58 17.54 -1.70 25.75
C GLN A 58 18.09 -2.79 24.83
N VAL A 59 18.86 -2.36 23.85
CA VAL A 59 19.53 -3.24 22.88
C VAL A 59 21.03 -3.02 22.91
N ASP A 60 21.76 -3.94 22.31
CA ASP A 60 23.21 -3.85 22.23
C ASP A 60 23.61 -2.72 21.28
N GLU A 61 24.65 -1.96 21.62
CA GLU A 61 25.24 -0.95 20.73
C GLU A 61 25.60 -1.58 19.37
N GLY A 62 25.30 -0.87 18.28
CA GLY A 62 25.42 -1.37 16.90
C GLY A 62 24.27 -2.26 16.43
N THR A 63 23.22 -2.46 17.25
CA THR A 63 22.01 -3.17 16.81
C THR A 63 21.35 -2.44 15.63
N ILE A 64 20.89 -3.20 14.64
CA ILE A 64 20.18 -2.69 13.48
C ILE A 64 18.70 -2.56 13.80
N ILE A 65 18.18 -1.34 13.69
CA ILE A 65 16.76 -1.03 13.81
C ILE A 65 16.18 -0.92 12.40
N ASN A 66 15.25 -1.82 12.09
CA ASN A 66 14.52 -1.80 10.82
C ASN A 66 13.36 -0.82 10.93
N LEU A 67 13.31 0.13 10.01
CA LEU A 67 12.30 1.17 9.89
C LEU A 67 11.54 0.96 8.59
N GLU A 68 10.21 0.96 8.67
CA GLU A 68 9.36 1.06 7.51
C GLU A 68 9.05 2.54 7.28
N ILE A 69 9.35 3.01 6.08
CA ILE A 69 9.22 4.41 5.68
C ILE A 69 8.11 4.50 4.65
N SER A 70 7.23 5.47 4.83
CA SER A 70 6.19 5.76 3.85
C SER A 70 6.81 6.18 2.53
N ASP A 71 6.43 5.50 1.46
CA ASP A 71 6.67 5.94 0.08
C ASP A 71 5.63 6.98 -0.39
N GLY A 72 4.74 7.44 0.49
CA GLY A 72 3.67 8.38 0.18
C GLY A 72 2.55 7.81 -0.69
N SER A 73 2.64 6.53 -1.06
CA SER A 73 1.60 5.81 -1.78
C SER A 73 0.77 5.06 -0.75
N SER A 74 -0.47 5.48 -0.49
CA SER A 74 -1.36 4.67 0.35
C SER A 74 -1.48 3.26 -0.24
N ALA A 75 -1.57 2.25 0.62
CA ALA A 75 -1.81 0.88 0.18
C ALA A 75 -3.08 0.84 -0.70
N PRO A 76 -3.11 0.00 -1.74
CA PRO A 76 -4.29 -0.04 -2.60
C PRO A 76 -5.49 -0.55 -1.82
N VAL A 77 -6.60 0.20 -1.88
CA VAL A 77 -7.88 -0.16 -1.28
C VAL A 77 -8.68 -0.97 -2.29
N GLN A 78 -9.39 -1.99 -1.82
CA GLN A 78 -10.31 -2.75 -2.64
C GLN A 78 -11.72 -2.16 -2.55
N LYS A 79 -12.37 -1.98 -3.70
CA LYS A 79 -13.78 -1.58 -3.79
C LYS A 79 -14.52 -2.52 -4.73
N GLU A 80 -15.73 -2.87 -4.34
CA GLU A 80 -16.65 -3.62 -5.20
C GLU A 80 -17.47 -2.67 -6.05
N ILE A 81 -17.53 -2.93 -7.35
CA ILE A 81 -18.50 -2.32 -8.25
C ILE A 81 -19.47 -3.39 -8.75
N THR A 82 -20.72 -3.00 -8.96
CA THR A 82 -21.72 -3.87 -9.59
C THR A 82 -22.02 -3.34 -10.98
N VAL A 83 -21.74 -4.15 -11.99
CA VAL A 83 -22.05 -3.82 -13.38
C VAL A 83 -23.34 -4.53 -13.75
N THR A 84 -24.37 -3.76 -14.13
CA THR A 84 -25.64 -4.31 -14.60
C THR A 84 -25.54 -4.64 -16.08
N PHE A 85 -26.03 -5.81 -16.47
CA PHE A 85 -25.91 -6.32 -17.83
C PHE A 85 -27.01 -5.79 -18.74
N PRO A 86 -26.69 -5.51 -20.01
CA PRO A 86 -27.69 -5.18 -21.01
C PRO A 86 -28.60 -6.38 -21.28
N LYS A 87 -29.86 -6.12 -21.64
CA LYS A 87 -30.81 -7.17 -22.04
C LYS A 87 -30.53 -7.77 -23.43
N SER A 88 -29.66 -7.12 -24.21
CA SER A 88 -29.29 -7.53 -25.57
C SER A 88 -27.93 -6.91 -25.93
N PRO A 89 -27.04 -7.60 -26.66
CA PRO A 89 -27.17 -8.97 -27.20
C PRO A 89 -27.16 -10.07 -26.12
N ALA A 90 -27.48 -11.31 -26.49
CA ALA A 90 -27.55 -12.45 -25.57
C ALA A 90 -26.20 -12.75 -24.89
N SER A 91 -25.09 -12.52 -25.59
CA SER A 91 -23.74 -12.57 -25.03
C SER A 91 -22.95 -11.33 -25.44
N PHE A 92 -22.06 -10.88 -24.56
CA PHE A 92 -21.20 -9.73 -24.80
C PHE A 92 -19.90 -9.84 -24.01
N THR A 93 -18.86 -9.17 -24.50
CA THR A 93 -17.60 -8.99 -23.78
C THR A 93 -17.69 -7.75 -22.91
N LEU A 94 -17.54 -7.93 -21.61
CA LEU A 94 -17.41 -6.85 -20.64
C LEU A 94 -15.93 -6.60 -20.39
N THR A 95 -15.48 -5.37 -20.62
CA THR A 95 -14.13 -4.92 -20.27
C THR A 95 -14.25 -3.75 -19.30
N VAL A 96 -13.67 -3.87 -18.12
CA VAL A 96 -13.55 -2.76 -17.16
C VAL A 96 -12.10 -2.31 -17.13
N LYS A 97 -11.89 -1.03 -17.43
CA LYS A 97 -10.58 -0.39 -17.32
C LYS A 97 -10.53 0.50 -16.11
N LYS A 98 -9.38 0.53 -15.45
CA LYS A 98 -9.05 1.45 -14.36
C LYS A 98 -7.86 2.28 -14.81
N SER A 99 -8.00 3.59 -14.86
CA SER A 99 -6.96 4.51 -15.34
C SER A 99 -6.36 4.11 -16.71
N GLY A 100 -7.20 3.57 -17.60
CA GLY A 100 -6.82 3.09 -18.94
C GLY A 100 -6.27 1.66 -19.00
N GLU A 101 -5.95 1.03 -17.87
CA GLU A 101 -5.48 -0.35 -17.78
C GLU A 101 -6.64 -1.33 -17.62
N VAL A 102 -6.62 -2.47 -18.31
CA VAL A 102 -7.68 -3.49 -18.19
C VAL A 102 -7.60 -4.16 -16.83
N ALA A 103 -8.60 -3.91 -15.98
CA ALA A 103 -8.72 -4.51 -14.65
C ALA A 103 -9.59 -5.76 -14.64
N TYR A 104 -10.53 -5.87 -15.57
CA TYR A 104 -11.40 -7.03 -15.75
C TYR A 104 -11.79 -7.18 -17.22
N GLU A 105 -11.74 -8.40 -17.74
CA GLU A 105 -12.27 -8.72 -19.06
C GLU A 105 -12.86 -10.13 -19.07
N ALA A 106 -14.15 -10.24 -19.39
CA ALA A 106 -14.83 -11.53 -19.48
C ALA A 106 -16.02 -11.46 -20.44
N THR A 107 -16.43 -12.62 -20.96
CA THR A 107 -17.67 -12.74 -21.73
C THR A 107 -18.79 -13.21 -20.81
N HIS A 108 -19.92 -12.50 -20.82
CA HIS A 108 -21.09 -12.79 -20.01
C HIS A 108 -22.34 -13.03 -20.85
N SER A 109 -23.30 -13.76 -20.28
CA SER A 109 -24.66 -13.85 -20.80
C SER A 109 -25.53 -12.72 -20.24
N ALA A 110 -26.42 -12.16 -21.05
CA ALA A 110 -27.44 -11.20 -20.60
C ALA A 110 -28.37 -11.79 -19.51
N ASP A 111 -28.50 -13.12 -19.43
CA ASP A 111 -29.32 -13.81 -18.43
C ASP A 111 -28.78 -13.68 -16.99
N GLU A 112 -27.48 -13.40 -16.83
CA GLU A 112 -26.82 -13.24 -15.52
C GLU A 112 -27.19 -11.92 -14.82
N LYS A 113 -27.77 -10.96 -15.55
CA LYS A 113 -28.27 -9.64 -15.09
C LYS A 113 -27.22 -8.68 -14.51
N SER A 114 -26.19 -9.15 -13.82
CA SER A 114 -25.13 -8.32 -13.25
C SER A 114 -23.93 -9.15 -12.80
N VAL A 115 -22.77 -8.50 -12.67
CA VAL A 115 -21.58 -9.06 -12.02
C VAL A 115 -21.01 -8.08 -11.00
N ARG A 116 -20.44 -8.64 -9.93
CA ARG A 116 -19.65 -7.89 -8.94
C ARG A 116 -18.18 -8.02 -9.27
N ILE A 117 -17.48 -6.89 -9.34
CA ILE A 117 -16.07 -6.83 -9.67
C ILE A 117 -15.37 -6.12 -8.53
N VAL A 118 -14.34 -6.78 -7.98
CA VAL A 118 -13.45 -6.17 -6.98
C VAL A 118 -12.33 -5.48 -7.73
N LEU A 119 -12.26 -4.15 -7.61
CA LEU A 119 -11.18 -3.34 -8.13
C LEU A 119 -10.24 -2.96 -6.99
N SER A 120 -8.94 -2.89 -7.28
CA SER A 120 -7.90 -2.45 -6.35
C SER A 120 -7.26 -1.18 -6.89
N GLY A 121 -7.28 -0.09 -6.11
CA GLY A 121 -6.82 1.23 -6.55
C GLY A 121 -6.28 2.09 -5.42
N ARG A 122 -5.77 3.26 -5.74
CA ARG A 122 -5.25 4.24 -4.76
C ARG A 122 -5.82 5.62 -5.05
N GLY A 123 -6.31 6.30 -4.02
CA GLY A 123 -6.90 7.63 -4.22
C GLY A 123 -8.15 7.54 -5.10
N THR A 124 -8.47 8.62 -5.80
CA THR A 124 -9.58 8.62 -6.76
C THR A 124 -9.08 8.23 -8.16
N GLU A 125 -9.55 7.11 -8.70
CA GLU A 125 -9.19 6.65 -10.05
C GLU A 125 -10.41 6.62 -10.97
N ILE A 126 -10.19 6.87 -12.27
CA ILE A 126 -11.24 6.73 -13.28
C ILE A 126 -11.45 5.25 -13.61
N VAL A 127 -12.72 4.84 -13.66
CA VAL A 127 -13.15 3.52 -14.09
C VAL A 127 -14.02 3.67 -15.32
N GLU A 128 -13.75 2.85 -16.32
CA GLU A 128 -14.43 2.86 -17.61
C GLU A 128 -14.95 1.45 -17.92
N ILE A 129 -16.23 1.35 -18.27
CA ILE A 129 -16.93 0.11 -18.54
C ILE A 129 -17.24 0.06 -20.03
N TYR A 130 -16.72 -0.97 -20.69
CA TYR A 130 -16.90 -1.23 -22.11
C TYR A 130 -17.72 -2.50 -22.32
N ILE A 131 -18.62 -2.47 -23.29
CA ILE A 131 -19.37 -3.65 -23.75
C ILE A 131 -19.11 -3.83 -25.24
N ASN A 132 -18.57 -5.00 -25.62
CA ASN A 132 -18.12 -5.30 -26.98
C ASN A 132 -17.15 -4.24 -27.52
N GLY A 133 -16.23 -3.76 -26.67
CA GLY A 133 -15.26 -2.72 -27.00
C GLY A 133 -15.81 -1.28 -27.07
N VAL A 134 -17.10 -1.08 -26.83
CA VAL A 134 -17.73 0.26 -26.83
C VAL A 134 -17.90 0.76 -25.40
N LEU A 135 -17.38 1.96 -25.09
CA LEU A 135 -17.57 2.60 -23.79
C LEU A 135 -19.07 2.81 -23.51
N LYS A 136 -19.53 2.31 -22.38
CA LYS A 136 -20.91 2.44 -21.91
C LYS A 136 -21.05 3.40 -20.74
N GLU A 137 -20.14 3.30 -19.80
CA GLU A 137 -20.16 4.08 -18.57
C GLU A 137 -18.73 4.41 -18.15
N SER A 138 -18.54 5.60 -17.58
CA SER A 138 -17.28 6.01 -17.00
C SER A 138 -17.55 6.85 -15.77
N GLY A 139 -16.76 6.68 -14.72
CA GLY A 139 -16.89 7.43 -13.48
C GLY A 139 -15.64 7.36 -12.62
N PHE A 140 -15.62 8.13 -11.56
CA PHE A 140 -14.54 8.09 -10.58
C PHE A 140 -14.91 7.15 -9.43
N VAL A 141 -13.97 6.30 -9.05
CA VAL A 141 -14.06 5.46 -7.85
C VAL A 141 -13.01 5.93 -6.86
N ASP A 142 -13.46 6.22 -5.64
CA ASP A 142 -12.59 6.62 -4.55
C ASP A 142 -12.09 5.37 -3.79
N PHE A 143 -10.78 5.14 -3.85
CA PHE A 143 -10.03 4.08 -3.20
C PHE A 143 -9.22 4.63 -2.01
N THR A 144 -9.84 5.55 -1.26
CA THR A 144 -9.36 5.99 0.06
C THR A 144 -10.18 5.38 1.20
#